data_AF-A0A314L4U8-F1
#
_entry.id   AF-A0A314L4U8-F1
#
_cell.length_a   1.000
_cell.length_b   1.000
_cell.length_c   1.000
_cell.angle_alpha   90.00
_cell.angle_beta   90.00
_cell.angle_gamma   90.00
#
_symmetry.space_group_name_H-M   'P 1'
#
loop_
_entity.id
_entity.type
_entity.pdbx_description
1 polymer ?
#
loop_
_entity_poly.entity_id
_entity_poly.type
_entity_poly.pdbx_seq_one_letter_code
_entity_poly.pdbx_strand_id
1 'polypeptide(L)'
;MKLDGLYDSIGGANFGIVKEFYANKVPEFQYDGEYTIKIRGKRFKFCVEIINDELGFRIESHAQFEAFMKRPAYQAIPELLCGPNSLAAWNKDRDDCHSTMTRSNLKLPTKVLLRFINKKILPSGNNSTMSHLRVCLIYAMMTQMLLNMGKIIIATMAREDG
;
A
#
# COMPACT_ATOMS: atom_id res chain seq x y z
N MET A 1 12.07 -6.70 15.71
CA MET A 1 11.23 -5.82 16.54
C MET A 1 9.89 -6.52 16.70
N LYS A 2 9.36 -6.69 17.91
CA LYS A 2 7.93 -7.01 18.07
C LYS A 2 7.16 -5.70 17.85
N LEU A 3 6.11 -5.71 17.04
CA LEU A 3 5.31 -4.52 16.75
C LEU A 3 4.49 -4.02 17.95
N ASP A 4 4.69 -4.55 19.16
CA ASP A 4 3.97 -4.25 20.40
C ASP A 4 3.76 -2.74 20.65
N GLY A 5 4.71 -1.89 20.24
CA GLY A 5 4.60 -0.42 20.36
C GLY A 5 3.62 0.26 19.38
N LEU A 6 3.16 -0.44 18.34
CA LEU A 6 2.11 0.03 17.41
C LEU A 6 0.70 -0.19 17.96
N TYR A 7 0.57 -0.93 19.05
CA TYR A 7 -0.70 -1.26 19.67
C TYR A 7 -0.90 -0.46 20.96
N ASP A 8 -2.14 -0.04 21.23
CA ASP A 8 -2.54 0.53 22.51
C ASP A 8 -2.74 -0.57 23.56
N SER A 9 -3.03 -0.17 24.80
CA SER A 9 -3.17 -1.08 25.94
C SER A 9 -4.34 -2.08 25.82
N ILE A 10 -5.20 -1.93 24.80
CA ILE A 10 -6.36 -2.79 24.53
C ILE A 10 -6.15 -3.58 23.23
N GLY A 11 -4.94 -3.55 22.64
CA GLY A 11 -4.62 -4.20 21.37
C GLY A 11 -5.14 -3.47 20.13
N GLY A 12 -5.70 -2.27 20.29
CA GLY A 12 -6.07 -1.38 19.19
C GLY A 12 -4.83 -0.76 18.54
N ALA A 13 -4.93 -0.29 17.30
CA ALA A 13 -3.79 0.37 16.66
C ALA A 13 -3.59 1.78 17.25
N ASN A 14 -2.41 2.10 17.76
CA ASN A 14 -2.06 3.46 18.18
C ASN A 14 -1.86 4.34 16.94
N PHE A 15 -2.92 4.98 16.48
CA PHE A 15 -2.91 5.79 15.25
C PHE A 15 -1.87 6.91 15.24
N GLY A 16 -1.51 7.46 16.40
CA GLY A 16 -0.44 8.46 16.50
C GLY A 16 0.92 7.87 16.14
N ILE A 17 1.22 6.68 16.68
CA ILE A 17 2.46 5.96 16.41
C ILE A 17 2.49 5.43 14.97
N VAL A 18 1.36 4.90 14.46
CA VAL A 18 1.28 4.46 13.06
C VAL A 18 1.53 5.64 12.11
N LYS A 19 0.99 6.83 12.38
CA LYS A 19 1.31 8.02 11.58
C LYS A 19 2.80 8.36 11.59
N GLU A 20 3.43 8.35 12.77
CA GLU A 20 4.88 8.59 12.88
C GLU A 20 5.69 7.51 12.16
N PHE A 21 5.26 6.25 12.21
CA PHE A 21 5.86 5.14 11.49
C PHE A 21 5.88 5.37 9.97
N TYR A 22 4.79 5.89 9.40
CA TYR A 22 4.73 6.21 7.97
C TYR A 22 5.47 7.50 7.59
N ALA A 23 5.46 8.52 8.44
CA ALA A 23 5.98 9.85 8.14
C ALA A 23 7.48 10.03 8.41
N ASN A 24 8.06 9.31 9.38
CA ASN A 24 9.41 9.59 9.88
C ASN A 24 10.47 8.59 9.40
N LYS A 25 10.48 8.25 8.10
CA LYS A 25 11.58 7.48 7.52
C LYS A 25 12.86 8.31 7.54
N VAL A 26 13.96 7.74 8.03
CA VAL A 26 15.28 8.39 8.01
C VAL A 26 15.99 7.95 6.72
N PRO A 27 16.17 8.84 5.72
CA PRO A 27 16.71 8.45 4.40
C PRO A 27 18.16 7.95 4.46
N GLU A 28 18.90 8.41 5.46
CA GLU A 28 20.36 8.26 5.56
C GLU A 28 20.83 6.88 6.03
N PHE A 29 19.92 6.01 6.50
CA PHE A 29 20.27 4.70 7.05
C PHE A 29 19.48 3.58 6.39
N GLN A 30 19.87 3.27 5.15
CA GLN A 30 19.59 1.99 4.51
C GLN A 30 20.92 1.24 4.36
N TYR A 31 21.17 0.29 5.25
CA TYR A 31 22.33 -0.60 5.17
C TYR A 31 21.80 -2.03 5.21
N ASP A 32 22.19 -2.84 4.23
CA ASP A 32 21.87 -4.28 4.19
C ASP A 32 20.37 -4.62 4.30
N GLY A 33 19.49 -3.80 3.72
CA GLY A 33 18.03 -4.03 3.74
C GLY A 33 17.32 -3.63 5.04
N GLU A 34 18.04 -3.08 6.02
CA GLU A 34 17.44 -2.47 7.22
C GLU A 34 17.05 -1.01 6.98
N TYR A 35 15.88 -0.62 7.48
CA TYR A 35 15.34 0.73 7.47
C TYR A 35 15.29 1.29 8.88
N THR A 36 15.63 2.57 9.04
CA THR A 36 15.50 3.29 10.31
C THR A 36 14.35 4.29 10.27
N ILE A 37 13.50 4.28 11.30
CA ILE A 37 12.44 5.27 11.52
C ILE A 37 12.58 5.91 12.91
N LYS A 38 12.03 7.11 13.05
CA LYS A 38 11.98 7.80 14.34
C LYS A 38 10.53 7.88 14.86
N ILE A 39 10.27 7.26 16.00
CA ILE A 39 8.98 7.28 16.68
C ILE A 39 9.20 7.83 18.08
N ARG A 40 8.49 8.90 18.44
CA ARG A 40 8.54 9.55 19.76
C ARG A 40 9.98 9.84 20.22
N GLY A 41 10.82 10.31 19.31
CA GLY A 41 12.22 10.62 19.59
C GLY A 41 13.19 9.43 19.54
N LYS A 42 12.69 8.18 19.57
CA LYS A 42 13.50 6.96 19.55
C LYS A 42 13.67 6.46 18.12
N ARG A 43 14.86 5.92 17.80
CA ARG A 43 15.14 5.29 16.51
C ARG A 43 14.84 3.80 16.57
N PHE A 44 14.14 3.29 15.57
CA PHE A 44 13.83 1.88 15.43
C PHE A 44 14.32 1.39 14.08
N LYS A 45 14.94 0.20 14.08
CA LYS A 45 15.33 -0.51 12.88
C LYS A 45 14.30 -1.60 12.56
N PHE A 46 13.98 -1.76 11.28
CA PHE A 46 13.15 -2.85 10.78
C PHE A 46 13.54 -3.20 9.34
N CYS A 47 13.18 -4.39 8.89
CA CYS A 47 13.39 -4.84 7.52
C CYS A 47 12.07 -5.34 6.92
N VAL A 48 12.10 -5.69 5.63
CA VAL A 48 10.93 -6.17 4.89
C VAL A 48 10.36 -7.45 5.50
N GLU A 49 11.25 -8.33 5.97
CA GLU A 49 10.96 -9.62 6.57
C GLU A 49 10.07 -9.45 7.80
N ILE A 50 10.45 -8.55 8.72
CA ILE A 50 9.69 -8.27 9.94
C ILE A 50 8.27 -7.80 9.61
N ILE A 51 8.09 -6.94 8.60
CA ILE A 51 6.75 -6.47 8.22
C ILE A 51 5.91 -7.62 7.67
N ASN A 52 6.49 -8.47 6.82
CA ASN A 52 5.78 -9.59 6.23
C ASN A 52 5.39 -10.63 7.29
N ASP A 53 6.31 -10.98 8.19
CA ASP A 53 6.06 -11.94 9.29
C ASP A 53 4.92 -11.47 10.20
N GLU A 54 4.95 -10.21 10.61
CA GLU A 54 3.95 -9.63 11.51
C GLU A 54 2.56 -9.49 10.88
N LEU A 55 2.50 -9.30 9.56
CA LEU A 55 1.25 -9.24 8.81
C LEU A 55 0.79 -10.63 8.32
N GLY A 56 1.56 -11.68 8.58
CA GLY A 56 1.29 -13.05 8.12
C GLY A 56 1.43 -13.24 6.61
N PHE A 57 2.18 -12.37 5.93
CA PHE A 57 2.48 -12.51 4.50
C PHE A 57 3.75 -13.33 4.30
N ARG A 58 3.73 -14.22 3.30
CA ARG A 58 4.94 -14.89 2.85
C ARG A 58 5.81 -13.91 2.08
N ILE A 59 7.13 -14.07 2.20
CA ILE A 59 8.09 -13.34 1.36
C ILE A 59 8.01 -13.96 -0.03
N GLU A 60 7.12 -13.43 -0.85
CA GLU A 60 6.94 -13.86 -2.23
C GLU A 60 7.73 -12.94 -3.18
N SER A 61 8.00 -13.45 -4.39
CA SER A 61 8.67 -12.66 -5.43
C SER A 61 7.87 -11.40 -5.75
N HIS A 62 8.49 -10.23 -5.60
CA HIS A 62 7.85 -8.95 -5.93
C HIS A 62 7.89 -8.64 -7.43
N ALA A 63 8.68 -9.37 -8.21
CA ALA A 63 8.93 -9.08 -9.62
C ALA A 63 7.66 -9.14 -10.47
N GLN A 64 6.75 -10.07 -10.16
CA GLN A 64 5.47 -10.17 -10.86
C GLN A 64 4.63 -8.90 -10.68
N PHE A 65 4.53 -8.42 -9.44
CA PHE A 65 3.80 -7.20 -9.14
C PHE A 65 4.47 -5.95 -9.74
N GLU A 66 5.81 -5.87 -9.73
CA GLU A 66 6.54 -4.76 -10.37
C GLU A 66 6.32 -4.72 -11.88
N ALA A 67 6.35 -5.89 -12.55
CA ALA A 67 6.05 -5.98 -13.97
C ALA A 67 4.61 -5.58 -14.27
N PHE A 68 3.66 -6.04 -13.44
CA PHE A 68 2.26 -5.65 -13.53
C PHE A 68 2.05 -4.15 -13.31
N MET A 69 2.74 -3.54 -12.35
CA MET A 69 2.68 -2.09 -12.12
C MET A 69 3.20 -1.26 -13.31
N LYS A 70 4.12 -1.79 -14.12
CA LYS A 70 4.59 -1.11 -15.35
C LYS A 70 3.56 -1.21 -16.48
N ARG A 71 2.85 -2.33 -16.56
CA ARG A 71 1.84 -2.57 -17.59
C ARG A 71 0.61 -3.28 -17.00
N PRO A 72 -0.26 -2.54 -16.30
CA PRO A 72 -1.47 -3.11 -15.72
C PRO A 72 -2.40 -3.70 -16.77
N ALA A 73 -3.26 -4.61 -16.33
CA ALA A 73 -4.35 -5.14 -17.15
C ALA A 73 -5.48 -4.09 -17.26
N TYR A 74 -5.21 -2.98 -17.96
CA TYR A 74 -6.05 -1.79 -18.00
C TYR A 74 -7.53 -2.06 -18.34
N GLN A 75 -7.79 -3.07 -19.17
CA GLN A 75 -9.16 -3.49 -19.54
C GLN A 75 -9.82 -4.39 -18.48
N ALA A 76 -9.08 -5.35 -17.90
CA ALA A 76 -9.62 -6.28 -16.92
C ALA A 76 -9.85 -5.65 -15.54
N ILE A 77 -9.08 -4.60 -15.21
CA ILE A 77 -9.16 -3.92 -13.91
C ILE A 77 -10.56 -3.32 -13.66
N PRO A 78 -11.13 -2.47 -14.53
CA PRO A 78 -12.49 -1.96 -14.36
C PRO A 78 -13.54 -3.08 -14.21
N GLU A 79 -13.42 -4.15 -14.99
CA GLU A 79 -14.36 -5.26 -14.96
C GLU A 79 -14.35 -6.00 -13.62
N LEU A 80 -13.15 -6.29 -13.11
CA LEU A 80 -12.99 -6.95 -11.84
C LEU A 80 -13.46 -6.04 -10.69
N LEU A 81 -12.99 -4.80 -10.66
CA LEU A 81 -13.15 -3.90 -9.53
C LEU A 81 -14.56 -3.29 -9.44
N CYS A 82 -15.19 -3.00 -10.57
CA CYS A 82 -16.48 -2.30 -10.65
C CYS A 82 -17.60 -3.17 -11.22
N GLY A 83 -17.30 -4.12 -12.12
CA GLY A 83 -18.29 -5.02 -12.69
C GLY A 83 -18.20 -5.21 -14.19
N PRO A 84 -18.84 -6.25 -14.72
CA PRO A 84 -18.90 -6.49 -16.16
C PRO A 84 -19.39 -5.22 -16.87
N ASN A 85 -18.77 -4.88 -18.01
CA ASN A 85 -19.09 -3.68 -18.79
C ASN A 85 -18.93 -2.35 -18.04
N SER A 86 -18.12 -2.32 -16.98
CA SER A 86 -17.85 -1.09 -16.25
C SER A 86 -17.17 -0.05 -17.14
N LEU A 87 -17.74 1.16 -17.16
CA LEU A 87 -17.16 2.35 -17.80
C LEU A 87 -16.14 3.08 -16.92
N ALA A 88 -15.72 2.48 -15.80
CA ALA A 88 -14.71 3.09 -14.92
C ALA A 88 -13.40 3.29 -15.70
N ALA A 89 -13.05 4.55 -15.93
CA ALA A 89 -11.87 4.92 -16.70
C ALA A 89 -10.70 5.29 -15.79
N TRP A 90 -9.51 5.03 -16.30
CA TRP A 90 -8.29 5.57 -15.76
C TRP A 90 -8.17 7.04 -16.13
N ASN A 91 -7.89 7.88 -15.13
CA ASN A 91 -7.49 9.25 -15.36
C ASN A 91 -5.99 9.26 -15.64
N LYS A 92 -5.59 10.12 -16.58
CA LYS A 92 -4.19 10.33 -16.92
C LYS A 92 -3.65 11.59 -16.24
N ASP A 93 -2.37 11.60 -15.95
CA ASP A 93 -1.65 12.79 -15.48
C ASP A 93 -1.22 13.69 -16.65
N ARG A 94 -0.35 14.66 -16.35
CA ARG A 94 0.15 15.64 -17.34
C ARG A 94 1.04 15.01 -18.42
N ASP A 95 1.60 13.84 -18.15
CA ASP A 95 2.49 13.10 -19.05
C ASP A 95 1.74 12.00 -19.81
N ASP A 96 0.40 12.11 -19.89
CA ASP A 96 -0.51 11.13 -20.50
C ASP A 96 -0.38 9.71 -19.88
N CYS A 97 0.12 9.62 -18.65
CA CYS A 97 0.31 8.36 -17.93
C CYS A 97 -0.89 8.07 -17.02
N HIS A 98 -1.36 6.82 -17.00
CA HIS A 98 -2.48 6.41 -16.15
C HIS A 98 -2.10 6.55 -14.67
N SER A 99 -2.72 7.51 -13.97
CA SER A 99 -2.30 7.93 -12.64
C SER A 99 -3.31 7.57 -11.56
N THR A 100 -4.61 7.63 -11.86
CA THR A 100 -5.68 7.34 -10.89
C THR A 100 -6.89 6.68 -11.54
N MET A 101 -7.75 6.07 -10.73
CA MET A 101 -9.06 5.56 -11.16
C MET A 101 -10.16 6.07 -10.23
N THR A 102 -11.31 6.42 -10.79
CA THR A 102 -12.46 6.92 -10.02
C THR A 102 -13.07 5.81 -9.15
N ARG A 103 -13.54 6.17 -7.96
CA ARG A 103 -14.11 5.22 -6.98
C ARG A 103 -15.60 4.94 -7.18
N SER A 104 -16.23 5.57 -8.18
CA SER A 104 -17.63 5.34 -8.51
C SER A 104 -17.82 3.87 -8.90
N ASN A 105 -18.95 3.29 -8.49
CA ASN A 105 -19.38 1.96 -8.91
C ASN A 105 -18.47 0.78 -8.52
N LEU A 106 -17.55 0.94 -7.56
CA LEU A 106 -16.79 -0.18 -7.02
C LEU A 106 -17.72 -1.23 -6.39
N LYS A 107 -17.45 -2.50 -6.66
CA LYS A 107 -18.13 -3.63 -6.00
C LYS A 107 -17.80 -3.65 -4.51
N LEU A 108 -18.66 -4.33 -3.74
CA LEU A 108 -18.49 -4.43 -2.29
C LEU A 108 -17.12 -5.02 -1.88
N PRO A 109 -16.62 -6.13 -2.47
CA PRO A 109 -15.29 -6.66 -2.12
C PRO A 109 -14.18 -5.63 -2.35
N THR A 110 -14.21 -4.93 -3.48
CA THR A 110 -13.29 -3.85 -3.83
C THR A 110 -13.32 -2.72 -2.80
N LYS A 111 -14.52 -2.29 -2.38
CA LYS A 111 -14.69 -1.26 -1.35
C LYS A 111 -14.12 -1.70 0.00
N VAL A 112 -14.30 -2.96 0.39
CA VAL A 112 -13.76 -3.52 1.63
C VAL A 112 -12.23 -3.53 1.59
N LEU A 113 -11.64 -4.05 0.51
CA LEU A 113 -10.18 -4.05 0.34
C LEU A 113 -9.59 -2.63 0.31
N LEU A 114 -10.23 -1.71 -0.42
CA LEU A 114 -9.80 -0.32 -0.44
C LEU A 114 -9.86 0.34 0.94
N ARG A 115 -10.89 0.06 1.74
CA ARG A 115 -10.97 0.55 3.12
C ARG A 115 -9.85 -0.03 3.98
N PHE A 116 -9.57 -1.32 3.85
CA PHE A 116 -8.46 -1.97 4.55
C PHE A 116 -7.12 -1.34 4.18
N ILE A 117 -6.82 -1.23 2.88
CA ILE A 117 -5.60 -0.60 2.36
C ILE A 117 -5.47 0.84 2.87
N ASN A 118 -6.51 1.67 2.72
CA ASN A 118 -6.48 3.07 3.15
C ASN A 118 -6.34 3.25 4.66
N LYS A 119 -6.64 2.24 5.47
CA LYS A 119 -6.54 2.32 6.93
C LYS A 119 -5.29 1.66 7.49
N LYS A 120 -4.75 0.65 6.81
CA LYS A 120 -3.75 -0.25 7.40
C LYS A 120 -2.46 -0.40 6.60
N ILE A 121 -2.48 -0.18 5.29
CA ILE A 121 -1.30 -0.45 4.43
C ILE A 121 -0.78 0.83 3.79
N LEU A 122 -1.67 1.57 3.13
CA LEU A 122 -1.37 2.81 2.43
C LEU A 122 -2.34 3.89 2.91
N PRO A 123 -2.09 4.50 4.09
CA PRO A 123 -2.92 5.56 4.62
C PRO A 123 -3.23 6.64 3.56
N SER A 124 -4.49 7.08 3.48
CA SER A 124 -4.88 8.19 2.62
C SER A 124 -6.11 8.89 3.15
N GLY A 125 -6.12 10.22 3.05
CA GLY A 125 -7.32 11.04 3.25
C GLY A 125 -8.16 11.22 1.98
N ASN A 126 -7.65 10.85 0.80
CA ASN A 126 -8.38 11.06 -0.46
C ASN A 126 -9.49 10.01 -0.64
N ASN A 127 -10.71 10.51 -0.86
CA ASN A 127 -11.91 9.71 -1.03
C ASN A 127 -12.52 9.77 -2.44
N SER A 128 -12.00 10.58 -3.37
CA SER A 128 -12.55 10.73 -4.72
C SER A 128 -11.96 9.73 -5.71
N THR A 129 -10.64 9.54 -5.67
CA THR A 129 -9.90 8.68 -6.60
C THR A 129 -8.99 7.69 -5.87
N MET A 130 -8.59 6.62 -6.57
CA MET A 130 -7.57 5.69 -6.14
C MET A 130 -6.31 5.93 -6.96
N SER A 131 -5.15 5.99 -6.32
CA SER A 131 -3.87 6.05 -7.03
C SER A 131 -3.61 4.75 -7.79
N HIS A 132 -2.79 4.83 -8.84
CA HIS A 132 -2.34 3.69 -9.64
C HIS A 132 -1.87 2.50 -8.79
N LEU A 133 -1.04 2.77 -7.77
CA LEU A 133 -0.58 1.75 -6.81
C LEU A 133 -1.75 1.08 -6.07
N ARG A 134 -2.73 1.84 -5.58
CA ARG A 134 -3.88 1.28 -4.86
C ARG A 134 -4.75 0.42 -5.76
N VAL A 135 -5.00 0.87 -6.99
CA VAL A 135 -5.77 0.11 -7.98
C VAL A 135 -5.08 -1.22 -8.28
N CYS A 136 -3.77 -1.18 -8.55
CA CYS A 136 -3.01 -2.39 -8.84
C CYS A 136 -2.92 -3.33 -7.64
N LEU A 137 -2.76 -2.80 -6.42
CA LEU A 137 -2.73 -3.60 -5.20
C LEU A 137 -4.06 -4.33 -4.97
N ILE A 138 -5.20 -3.64 -5.12
CA ILE A 138 -6.51 -4.29 -4.97
C ILE A 138 -6.69 -5.38 -6.01
N TYR A 139 -6.34 -5.11 -7.27
CA TYR A 139 -6.41 -6.12 -8.33
C TYR A 139 -5.55 -7.34 -7.97
N ALA A 140 -4.30 -7.13 -7.58
CA ALA A 140 -3.38 -8.19 -7.21
C ALA A 140 -3.89 -9.03 -6.02
N MET A 141 -4.48 -8.39 -5.00
CA MET A 141 -5.10 -9.10 -3.88
C MET A 141 -6.31 -9.94 -4.33
N MET A 142 -7.15 -9.39 -5.21
CA MET A 142 -8.35 -10.09 -5.71
C MET A 142 -8.01 -11.26 -6.64
N THR A 143 -6.89 -11.18 -7.36
CA THR A 143 -6.41 -12.25 -8.25
C THR A 143 -5.37 -13.16 -7.62
N GLN A 144 -5.10 -13.00 -6.31
CA GLN A 144 -4.08 -13.77 -5.58
C GLN A 144 -2.69 -13.70 -6.22
N MET A 145 -2.35 -12.58 -6.85
CA MET A 145 -1.03 -12.34 -7.42
C MET A 145 0.01 -12.27 -6.31
N LEU A 146 1.17 -12.89 -6.55
CA LEU A 146 2.29 -12.85 -5.63
C LEU A 146 2.87 -11.43 -5.57
N LEU A 147 3.05 -10.94 -4.34
CA LEU A 147 3.61 -9.63 -4.06
C LEU A 147 4.25 -9.61 -2.67
N ASN A 148 5.13 -8.65 -2.45
CA ASN A 148 5.80 -8.43 -1.17
C ASN A 148 5.22 -7.16 -0.52
N MET A 149 4.40 -7.36 0.52
CA MET A 149 3.70 -6.26 1.20
C MET A 149 4.66 -5.31 1.92
N GLY A 150 5.70 -5.85 2.57
CA GLY A 150 6.75 -5.07 3.22
C GLY A 150 7.42 -4.09 2.25
N LYS A 151 7.79 -4.56 1.05
CA LYS A 151 8.36 -3.68 0.00
C LYS A 151 7.43 -2.55 -0.39
N ILE A 152 6.12 -2.83 -0.52
CA ILE A 152 5.12 -1.80 -0.87
C ILE A 152 5.04 -0.74 0.24
N ILE A 153 4.93 -1.16 1.50
CA ILE A 153 4.83 -0.25 2.65
C ILE A 153 6.07 0.67 2.70
N ILE A 154 7.27 0.09 2.60
CA ILE A 154 8.53 0.83 2.62
C ILE A 154 8.66 1.81 1.45
N ALA A 155 8.24 1.42 0.25
CA ALA A 155 8.28 2.29 -0.92
C ALA A 155 7.34 3.49 -0.77
N THR A 156 6.23 3.34 -0.06
CA THR A 156 5.28 4.44 0.16
C THR A 156 5.69 5.41 1.26
N MET A 157 6.42 4.95 2.27
CA MET A 157 7.04 5.85 3.26
C MET A 157 8.04 6.83 2.62
N ALA A 158 8.64 6.47 1.49
CA ALA A 158 9.63 7.29 0.79
C ALA A 158 9.02 8.35 -0.15
N ARG A 159 7.68 8.42 -0.26
CA ARG A 159 6.97 9.24 -1.25
C ARG A 159 6.13 10.39 -0.67
N GLU A 160 6.17 10.61 0.65
CA GLU A 160 5.48 11.75 1.29
C GLU A 160 6.33 13.04 1.33
N ASP A 161 7.22 13.24 0.36
CA ASP A 161 7.75 14.56 0.02
C ASP A 161 6.87 15.17 -1.08
N GLY A 162 5.81 15.86 -0.66
CA GLY A 162 4.88 16.59 -1.54
C GLY A 162 3.90 17.45 -0.76
#